data_AF-A0A5B7D8E0-F1
#
_entry.id   AF-A0A5B7D8E0-F1
#
_cell.length_a   1.000
_cell.length_b   1.000
_cell.length_c   1.000
_cell.angle_alpha   90.00
_cell.angle_beta   90.00
_cell.angle_gamma   90.00
#
_symmetry.space_group_name_H-M   'P 1'
#
loop_
_entity.id
_entity.type
_entity.pdbx_description
1 polymer ?
#
loop_
_entity_poly.entity_id
_entity_poly.type
_entity_poly.pdbx_seq_one_letter_code
_entity_poly.pdbx_strand_id
1 'polypeptide(L)' 'MEGAASQVDKEQLHSATVEIKKLISFLAGEQIGPSKVICNIVDDRMIHLFLLHDDVILQYFLPATRSS' A
#
# COMPACT_ATOMS: atom_id res chain seq x y z
N MET A 1 25.86 -0.82 36.84
CA MET A 1 25.25 -1.87 36.00
C MET A 1 24.20 -1.17 35.17
N GLU A 2 24.64 -0.69 34.01
CA GLU A 2 23.89 0.20 33.11
C GLU A 2 22.72 -0.50 32.44
N GLY A 3 21.69 0.29 32.14
CA GLY A 3 20.35 -0.16 31.83
C GLY A 3 20.21 -0.91 30.53
N ALA A 4 19.40 -1.97 30.57
CA ALA A 4 18.76 -2.52 29.39
C ALA A 4 17.53 -1.64 29.09
N ALA A 5 17.74 -0.52 28.39
CA ALA A 5 16.65 0.12 27.68
C ALA A 5 16.19 -0.87 26.60
N SER A 6 15.07 -1.54 26.85
CA SER A 6 14.36 -2.35 25.88
C SER A 6 13.97 -1.44 24.72
N GLN A 7 14.82 -1.41 23.69
CA GLN A 7 14.49 -0.89 22.37
C GLN A 7 13.36 -1.77 21.83
N VAL A 8 12.12 -1.37 22.10
CA VAL A 8 10.99 -1.81 21.33
C VAL A 8 11.25 -1.25 19.93
N ASP A 9 11.63 -2.11 18.99
CA ASP A 9 11.66 -1.79 17.56
C ASP A 9 10.35 -1.07 17.23
N LYS A 10 10.42 0.26 17.02
CA LYS A 10 9.28 1.01 16.51
C LYS A 10 9.04 0.42 15.13
N GLU A 11 7.94 -0.32 14.96
CA GLU A 11 7.47 -0.75 13.65
C GLU A 11 7.62 0.43 12.69
N GLN A 12 8.51 0.29 11.72
CA GLN A 12 8.85 1.38 10.82
C GLN A 12 7.61 1.66 9.98
N LEU A 13 6.93 2.76 10.29
CA LEU A 13 5.74 3.18 9.57
C LEU A 13 6.15 3.64 8.16
N HIS A 14 5.60 2.99 7.14
CA HIS A 14 5.77 3.37 5.76
C HIS A 14 4.53 4.11 5.26
N SER A 15 4.72 5.21 4.54
CA SER A 15 3.61 6.01 4.02
C SER A 15 3.90 6.51 2.60
N ALA A 16 2.84 6.70 1.81
CA ALA A 16 2.94 7.28 0.48
C ALA A 16 1.68 8.14 0.22
N THR A 17 1.88 9.39 -0.17
CA THR A 17 0.78 10.28 -0.58
C THR A 17 0.46 10.00 -2.05
N VAL A 18 -0.80 9.88 -2.43
CA VAL A 18 -1.20 9.54 -3.80
C VAL A 18 -2.34 10.43 -4.28
N GLU A 19 -2.53 10.53 -5.60
CA GLU A 19 -3.67 11.24 -6.16
C GLU A 19 -4.98 10.50 -5.86
N ILE A 20 -5.82 11.09 -5.00
CA ILE A 20 -7.08 10.49 -4.56
C ILE A 20 -8.01 10.10 -5.72
N LYS A 21 -8.00 10.89 -6.82
CA LYS A 21 -8.81 10.59 -8.01
C LYS A 21 -8.40 9.27 -8.66
N LYS A 22 -7.09 8.98 -8.73
CA LYS A 22 -6.57 7.73 -9.30
C LYS A 22 -6.90 6.53 -8.41
N LEU A 23 -6.94 6.73 -7.09
CA LEU A 23 -7.41 5.70 -6.15
C LEU A 23 -8.91 5.44 -6.27
N ILE A 24 -9.73 6.50 -6.38
CA ILE A 24 -11.18 6.36 -6.59
C ILE A 24 -11.47 5.67 -7.92
N SER A 25 -10.80 6.04 -9.01
CA SER A 25 -10.98 5.38 -10.32
C SER A 25 -10.66 3.89 -10.26
N PHE A 26 -9.67 3.50 -9.46
CA PHE A 26 -9.37 2.10 -9.21
C PHE A 26 -10.50 1.41 -8.44
N LEU A 27 -10.94 1.99 -7.31
CA LEU A 27 -11.99 1.42 -6.47
C LEU A 27 -13.36 1.36 -7.15
N ALA A 28 -13.63 2.30 -8.05
CA ALA A 28 -14.88 2.37 -8.83
C ALA A 28 -14.87 1.47 -10.06
N GLY A 29 -13.72 0.89 -10.44
CA GLY A 29 -13.70 -0.15 -11.46
C GLY A 29 -14.52 -1.34 -10.97
N GLU A 30 -15.34 -1.94 -11.85
CA GLU A 30 -16.02 -3.22 -11.59
C GLU A 30 -14.99 -4.35 -11.53
N GLN A 31 -14.15 -4.32 -10.50
CA GLN A 31 -13.17 -5.36 -10.25
C GLN A 31 -13.93 -6.55 -9.68
N ILE A 32 -13.79 -7.68 -10.37
CA ILE A 32 -14.28 -8.99 -9.97
C ILE A 32 -14.00 -9.13 -8.47
N GLY A 33 -15.05 -9.32 -7.65
CA GLY A 33 -14.95 -9.29 -6.18
C GLY A 33 -13.75 -10.10 -5.71
N PRO A 34 -12.64 -9.46 -5.32
CA PRO A 34 -11.40 -10.17 -5.11
C PRO A 34 -11.52 -11.02 -3.86
N SER A 35 -11.04 -12.26 -3.94
CA SER A 35 -10.95 -13.16 -2.78
C SER A 35 -9.94 -12.63 -1.75
N LYS A 36 -8.91 -11.91 -2.22
CA LYS A 36 -7.87 -11.32 -1.40
C LYS A 36 -7.32 -10.04 -2.03
N VAL A 37 -7.03 -9.06 -1.18
CA VAL A 37 -6.38 -7.81 -1.54
C VAL A 37 -5.08 -7.67 -0.75
N ILE A 38 -3.98 -7.34 -1.43
CA ILE A 38 -2.71 -6.98 -0.80
C ILE A 38 -2.38 -5.55 -1.17
N CYS A 39 -2.17 -4.70 -0.17
CA CYS A 39 -1.74 -3.32 -0.35
C CYS A 39 -0.31 -3.17 0.17
N ASN A 40 0.64 -2.94 -0.75
CA ASN A 40 2.03 -2.68 -0.40
C ASN A 40 2.27 -1.18 -0.48
N ILE A 41 2.77 -0.61 0.61
CA ILE A 41 3.18 0.79 0.67
C ILE A 41 4.70 0.83 0.54
N VAL A 42 5.19 1.37 -0.58
CA VAL A 42 6.61 1.62 -0.78
C VAL A 42 6.86 3.07 -0.42
N ASP A 43 7.57 3.27 0.69
CA ASP A 43 7.75 4.55 1.36
C ASP A 43 8.12 5.69 0.40
N ASP A 44 7.26 6.72 0.37
CA ASP A 44 7.33 7.92 -0.49
C ASP A 44 7.56 7.63 -2.00
N ARG A 45 7.22 6.42 -2.47
CA ARG A 45 7.41 6.02 -3.87
C ARG A 45 6.10 5.63 -4.53
N MET A 46 5.32 4.75 -3.91
CA MET A 46 4.08 4.25 -4.50
C MET A 46 3.26 3.38 -3.55
N ILE A 47 2.00 3.20 -3.90
CA ILE A 47 1.13 2.14 -3.42
C ILE A 47 0.98 1.10 -4.52
N HIS A 48 1.13 -0.18 -4.18
CA HIS A 48 0.92 -1.30 -5.11
C HIS A 48 -0.17 -2.23 -4.57
N LEU A 49 -1.26 -2.32 -5.32
CA LEU A 49 -2.44 -3.12 -5.01
C LEU A 49 -2.44 -4.40 -5.85
N PHE A 50 -2.57 -5.55 -5.18
CA PHE A 50 -2.83 -6.84 -5.80
C PHE A 50 -4.23 -7.29 -5.47
N LEU A 51 -5.03 -7.56 -6.50
CA LEU A 51 -6.35 -8.16 -6.37
C LEU A 51 -6.29 -9.57 -6.91
N LEU A 52 -6.53 -10.53 -6.02
CA LEU A 52 -6.48 -11.96 -6.33
C LEU A 52 -7.91 -12.50 -6.42
N HIS A 53 -8.25 -13.09 -7.56
CA HIS A 53 -9.52 -13.78 -7.77
C HIS A 53 -9.28 -15.06 -8.57
N ASP A 54 -9.44 -16.21 -7.91
CA ASP A 54 -9.08 -17.53 -8.44
C ASP A 54 -7.67 -17.54 -9.05
N ASP A 55 -7.55 -17.79 -10.36
CA ASP A 55 -6.29 -17.83 -11.10
C ASP A 55 -5.89 -16.48 -11.73
N VAL A 56 -6.64 -15.41 -11.43
CA VAL A 56 -6.40 -14.06 -11.95
C VAL A 56 -5.81 -13.15 -10.88
N ILE A 57 -4.71 -12.50 -11.22
CA ILE A 57 -4.07 -11.46 -10.40
C ILE A 57 -4.10 -10.15 -11.18
N LEU A 58 -4.81 -9.17 -10.65
CA LEU A 58 -4.77 -7.80 -11.14
C LEU A 58 -3.80 -6.98 -10.29
N GLN A 59 -2.85 -6.33 -10.94
CA GLN A 59 -1.85 -5.47 -10.30
C GLN A 59 -2.12 -4.02 -10.67
N TYR A 60 -2.16 -3.14 -9.67
CA TYR A 60 -2.35 -1.72 -9.87
C TYR A 60 -1.31 -0.91 -9.11
N PHE A 61 -0.58 -0.09 -9.86
CA PHE A 61 0.51 0.73 -9.35
C PHE A 61 0.06 2.19 -9.28
N LEU A 62 0.09 2.75 -8.07
CA LEU A 62 -0.28 4.14 -7.81
C LEU A 62 0.96 4.90 -7.34
N PRO A 63 1.61 5.70 -8.21
CA PRO A 63 2.82 6.43 -7.84
C PRO A 63 2.53 7.47 -6.77
N ALA A 64 3.50 7.67 -5.88
CA ALA A 64 3.42 8.71 -4.87
C ALA A 64 3.44 10.09 -5.55
N THR A 65 2.60 10.99 -5.07
CA THR A 65 2.71 12.41 -5.38
C THR A 65 3.90 12.95 -4.61
N ARG A 66 4.79 13.64 -5.29
CA ARG A 66 5.90 14.34 -4.65
C ARG A 66 5.34 15.42 -3.73
N SER A 67 5.36 15.23 -2.41
CA SER A 67 5.18 16.34 -1.48
C SER A 67 6.40 17.23 -1.61
N SER A 68 6.19 18.45 -2.10
CA SER A 68 7.21 19.51 -2.14
C SER A 68 7.26 20.23 -0.80
#